data_AF-A0A519UVJ6-F1
#
_entry.id   AF-A0A519UVJ6-F1
#
_cell.length_a   1.000
_cell.length_b   1.000
_cell.length_c   1.000
_cell.angle_alpha   90.00
_cell.angle_beta   90.00
_cell.angle_gamma   90.00
#
_symmetry.space_group_name_H-M   'P 1'
#
loop_
_entity.id
_entity.type
_entity.pdbx_description
1 polymer ?
#
loop_
_entity_poly.entity_id
_entity_poly.type
_entity_poly.pdbx_seq_one_letter_code
_entity_poly.pdbx_strand_id
1 'polypeptide(L)'
;MIALFVRYVHRYFLRLTSAGLLLLATACSHSDTPAPAATATQDDNLALGNPSGGGLSTTTPNNYLLVRDQYTLSYNRDQGKPNWVRWHLSSAWLGSTARQDNFAADADLPSSWYQVKATD
;
A
#
# COMPACT_ATOMS: atom_id res chain seq x y z
N MET A 1 44.50 32.20 -46.07
CA MET A 1 44.58 31.00 -45.20
C MET A 1 43.71 31.10 -43.94
N ILE A 2 43.65 32.26 -43.25
CA ILE A 2 42.86 32.46 -42.01
C ILE A 2 41.33 32.35 -42.20
N ALA A 3 40.78 32.83 -43.33
CA ALA A 3 39.33 32.81 -43.59
C ALA A 3 38.73 31.39 -43.78
N LEU A 4 39.54 30.41 -44.18
CA LEU A 4 39.10 29.02 -44.35
C LEU A 4 39.03 28.28 -43.00
N PHE A 5 39.93 28.62 -42.06
CA PHE A 5 39.98 28.04 -40.72
C PHE A 5 38.77 28.48 -39.87
N VAL A 6 38.40 29.76 -39.94
CA VAL A 6 37.22 30.30 -39.23
C VAL A 6 35.92 29.66 -39.74
N ARG A 7 35.80 29.45 -41.05
CA ARG A 7 34.63 28.78 -41.66
C ARG A 7 34.56 27.29 -41.31
N TYR A 8 35.70 26.63 -41.16
CA TYR A 8 35.78 25.23 -40.73
C TYR A 8 35.35 25.07 -39.27
N VAL A 9 35.90 25.89 -38.36
CA VAL A 9 35.54 25.87 -36.93
C VAL A 9 34.06 26.21 -36.72
N HIS A 10 33.52 27.19 -37.45
CA HIS A 10 32.10 27.56 -37.35
C HIS A 10 31.15 26.46 -37.87
N ARG A 11 31.51 25.80 -38.98
CA ARG A 11 30.75 24.64 -39.51
C ARG A 11 30.84 23.42 -38.60
N TYR A 12 31.97 23.22 -37.93
CA TYR A 12 32.16 22.15 -36.96
C TYR A 12 31.36 22.39 -35.68
N PHE A 13 31.35 23.64 -35.17
CA PHE A 13 30.51 24.08 -34.04
C PHE A 13 29.01 23.97 -34.33
N LEU A 14 28.56 24.37 -35.53
CA LEU A 14 27.15 24.20 -35.95
C LEU A 14 26.74 22.72 -36.05
N ARG A 15 27.65 21.83 -36.45
CA ARG A 15 27.36 20.38 -36.55
C ARG A 15 27.36 19.68 -35.19
N LEU A 16 28.25 20.05 -34.26
CA LEU A 16 28.25 19.50 -32.90
C LEU A 16 26.99 19.90 -32.10
N THR A 17 26.52 21.14 -32.25
CA THR A 17 25.30 21.62 -31.58
C THR A 17 24.03 20.95 -32.08
N SER A 18 23.96 20.67 -33.39
CA SER A 18 22.81 19.97 -34.01
C SER A 18 22.73 18.49 -33.60
N ALA A 19 23.87 17.84 -33.38
CA ALA A 19 23.92 16.44 -32.93
C ALA A 19 23.59 16.29 -31.42
N GLY A 20 23.96 17.26 -30.59
CA GLY A 20 23.63 17.25 -29.16
C GLY A 20 22.15 17.50 -28.85
N LEU A 21 21.48 18.33 -29.66
CA LEU A 21 20.05 18.66 -29.47
C LEU A 21 19.12 17.49 -29.83
N LEU A 22 19.53 16.60 -30.74
CA LEU A 22 18.77 15.40 -31.11
C LEU A 22 18.81 14.31 -30.03
N LEU A 23 19.86 14.26 -29.21
CA LEU A 23 20.04 13.27 -28.13
C LEU A 23 19.25 13.59 -26.84
N LEU A 24 18.87 14.85 -26.61
CA LEU A 24 18.02 15.22 -25.46
C LEU A 24 16.53 14.93 -25.68
N ALA A 25 16.05 14.94 -26.92
CA ALA A 25 14.63 14.78 -27.24
C ALA A 25 14.09 13.36 -27.02
N THR A 26 14.97 12.34 -26.97
CA THR A 26 14.58 10.93 -26.76
C THR A 26 14.67 10.48 -25.30
N ALA A 27 15.14 11.34 -24.39
CA ALA A 27 15.24 11.00 -22.97
C ALA A 27 13.89 11.06 -22.23
N CYS A 28 12.83 11.61 -22.86
CA CYS A 28 11.53 11.84 -22.23
C CYS A 28 10.39 10.97 -22.78
N SER A 29 10.67 9.89 -23.51
CA SER A 29 9.62 8.94 -23.92
C SER A 29 9.57 7.74 -22.97
N HIS A 30 9.19 7.98 -21.71
CA HIS A 30 8.73 6.88 -20.86
C HIS A 30 7.32 6.51 -21.35
N SER A 31 7.21 5.38 -22.05
CA SER A 31 5.92 4.84 -22.44
C SER A 31 5.43 3.99 -21.27
N ASP A 32 4.76 4.63 -20.31
CA ASP A 32 4.01 3.93 -19.27
C ASP A 32 2.84 3.22 -19.94
N THR A 33 3.10 2.07 -20.55
CA THR A 33 2.04 1.12 -20.90
C THR A 33 1.48 0.64 -19.58
N PRO A 34 0.23 0.99 -19.20
CA PRO A 34 -0.33 0.49 -17.97
C PRO A 34 -0.35 -1.04 -18.09
N ALA A 35 0.27 -1.73 -17.14
CA ALA A 35 0.06 -3.17 -17.01
C ALA A 35 -1.45 -3.42 -16.96
N PRO A 36 -1.96 -4.51 -17.58
CA PRO A 36 -3.36 -4.87 -17.44
C PRO A 36 -3.74 -4.83 -15.97
N ALA A 37 -4.75 -4.04 -15.60
CA ALA A 37 -5.20 -3.97 -14.23
C ALA A 37 -5.57 -5.39 -13.78
N ALA A 38 -4.90 -5.89 -12.73
CA ALA A 38 -5.26 -7.17 -12.15
C ALA A 38 -6.70 -7.10 -11.66
N THR A 39 -7.44 -8.21 -11.82
CA THR A 39 -8.78 -8.33 -11.24
C THR A 39 -8.67 -8.18 -9.73
N ALA A 40 -9.38 -7.20 -9.18
CA ALA A 40 -9.40 -6.97 -7.73
C ALA A 40 -10.00 -8.18 -7.01
N THR A 41 -9.34 -8.61 -5.94
CA THR A 41 -9.76 -9.71 -5.07
C THR A 41 -9.78 -9.27 -3.59
N GLN A 42 -10.31 -10.14 -2.73
CA GLN A 42 -10.28 -9.98 -1.28
C GLN A 42 -8.98 -10.59 -0.72
N ASP A 43 -7.86 -9.91 -1.00
CA ASP A 43 -6.52 -10.40 -0.66
C ASP A 43 -6.21 -10.37 0.85
N ASP A 44 -5.12 -11.03 1.23
CA ASP A 44 -4.69 -11.18 2.63
C ASP A 44 -4.47 -9.82 3.33
N ASN A 45 -5.16 -9.66 4.46
CA ASN A 45 -5.06 -8.49 5.34
C ASN A 45 -3.65 -8.29 5.94
N LEU A 46 -2.82 -9.33 5.94
CA LEU A 46 -1.42 -9.29 6.38
C LEU A 46 -0.40 -9.33 5.23
N ALA A 47 -0.78 -8.97 4.00
CA ALA A 47 0.15 -8.91 2.87
C ALA A 47 1.42 -8.06 3.13
N LEU A 48 1.31 -7.02 3.98
CA LEU A 48 2.44 -6.17 4.41
C LEU A 48 3.09 -6.62 5.73
N GLY A 49 2.78 -7.83 6.20
CA GLY A 49 3.29 -8.42 7.44
C GLY A 49 2.60 -7.93 8.71
N ASN A 50 2.99 -8.58 9.82
CA ASN A 50 2.52 -8.33 11.18
C ASN A 50 3.39 -7.27 11.89
N PRO A 51 2.85 -6.09 12.26
CA PRO A 51 3.62 -5.00 12.86
C PRO A 51 4.24 -5.29 14.23
N SER A 52 3.65 -6.17 15.05
CA SER A 52 4.05 -6.38 16.45
C SER A 52 4.50 -7.81 16.76
N GLY A 53 4.56 -8.70 15.76
CA GLY A 53 4.89 -10.11 15.95
C GLY A 53 3.92 -10.88 16.84
N GLY A 54 2.71 -10.35 17.08
CA GLY A 54 1.68 -11.01 17.90
C GLY A 54 1.15 -12.28 17.25
N GLY A 55 0.71 -13.25 18.06
CA GLY A 55 0.20 -14.54 17.58
C GLY A 55 -1.22 -14.83 18.07
N LEU A 56 -1.78 -15.95 17.60
CA LEU A 56 -3.11 -16.47 17.99
C LEU A 56 -3.12 -17.08 19.42
N SER A 57 -2.07 -16.87 20.21
CA SER A 57 -1.90 -17.50 21.52
C SER A 57 -2.43 -16.61 22.64
N THR A 58 -3.27 -17.17 23.51
CA THR A 58 -3.78 -16.49 24.72
C THR A 58 -2.68 -16.22 25.76
N THR A 59 -1.47 -16.75 25.58
CA THR A 59 -0.29 -16.47 26.41
C THR A 59 0.28 -15.07 26.18
N THR A 60 -0.12 -14.38 25.11
CA THR A 60 0.23 -12.97 24.82
C THR A 60 -1.03 -12.10 24.80
N PRO A 61 -1.73 -11.94 25.95
CA PRO A 61 -3.07 -11.34 26.00
C PRO A 61 -3.12 -9.87 25.58
N ASN A 62 -1.99 -9.17 25.64
CA ASN A 62 -1.88 -7.76 25.25
C ASN A 62 -1.40 -7.57 23.80
N ASN A 63 -1.22 -8.67 23.05
CA ASN A 63 -0.82 -8.67 21.64
C ASN A 63 -1.44 -9.90 20.93
N TYR A 64 -2.73 -10.13 21.17
CA TYR A 64 -3.46 -11.32 20.71
C TYR A 64 -3.98 -11.10 19.28
N LEU A 65 -3.58 -11.94 18.34
CA LEU A 65 -3.99 -11.81 16.95
C LEU A 65 -5.44 -12.30 16.77
N LEU A 66 -6.32 -11.46 16.23
CA LEU A 66 -7.65 -11.84 15.76
C LEU A 66 -7.68 -11.71 14.24
N VAL A 67 -7.99 -12.82 13.56
CA VAL A 67 -8.05 -12.90 12.09
C VAL A 67 -9.50 -13.06 11.67
N ARG A 68 -9.99 -12.13 10.85
CA ARG A 68 -11.29 -12.16 10.19
C ARG A 68 -11.09 -12.10 8.69
N ASP A 69 -12.12 -12.48 7.94
CA ASP A 69 -12.12 -12.30 6.49
C ASP A 69 -11.95 -10.81 6.14
N GLN A 70 -12.63 -9.92 6.87
CA GLN A 70 -12.68 -8.49 6.57
C GLN A 70 -11.43 -7.72 7.05
N TYR A 71 -10.76 -8.19 8.09
CA TYR A 71 -9.62 -7.52 8.70
C TYR A 71 -8.84 -8.45 9.65
N THR A 72 -7.61 -8.06 9.98
CA THR A 72 -6.81 -8.71 11.04
C THR A 72 -6.38 -7.64 12.04
N LEU A 73 -6.41 -7.94 13.34
CA LEU A 73 -6.01 -7.00 14.37
C LEU A 73 -5.20 -7.66 15.48
N SER A 74 -4.36 -6.86 16.16
CA SER A 74 -3.76 -7.24 17.44
C SER A 74 -4.58 -6.64 18.56
N TYR A 75 -5.22 -7.48 19.36
CA TYR A 75 -6.03 -7.10 20.50
C TYR A 75 -5.20 -6.98 21.77
N ASN A 76 -5.48 -5.94 22.55
CA ASN A 76 -4.92 -5.74 23.87
C ASN A 76 -6.01 -5.95 24.92
N ARG A 77 -5.99 -7.10 25.59
CA ARG A 77 -6.97 -7.46 26.62
C ARG A 77 -7.06 -6.42 27.73
N ASP A 78 -5.93 -5.97 28.26
CA ASP A 78 -5.90 -5.08 29.42
C ASP A 78 -6.38 -3.66 29.08
N GLN A 79 -6.32 -3.26 27.82
CA GLN A 79 -6.83 -1.98 27.34
C GLN A 79 -8.22 -2.06 26.71
N GLY A 80 -8.77 -3.27 26.48
CA GLY A 80 -10.06 -3.46 25.80
C GLY A 80 -10.11 -2.93 24.37
N LYS A 81 -8.96 -2.85 23.67
CA LYS A 81 -8.89 -2.22 22.33
C LYS A 81 -7.78 -2.84 21.48
N PRO A 82 -7.81 -2.68 20.15
CA PRO A 82 -6.71 -3.08 19.31
C PRO A 82 -5.47 -2.21 19.53
N ASN A 83 -4.28 -2.82 19.52
CA ASN A 83 -3.01 -2.11 19.31
C ASN A 83 -2.93 -1.58 17.87
N TRP A 84 -3.38 -2.38 16.91
CA TRP A 84 -3.47 -2.04 15.50
C TRP A 84 -4.55 -2.88 14.80
N VAL A 85 -5.03 -2.38 13.68
CA VAL A 85 -5.95 -3.08 12.75
C VAL A 85 -5.36 -2.97 11.35
N ARG A 86 -5.42 -4.06 10.59
CA ARG A 86 -4.96 -4.17 9.20
C ARG A 86 -6.11 -4.71 8.36
N TRP A 87 -6.28 -4.15 7.18
CA TRP A 87 -7.27 -4.58 6.22
C TRP A 87 -6.74 -4.31 4.80
N HIS A 88 -7.16 -5.13 3.86
CA HIS A 88 -6.99 -4.84 2.44
C HIS A 88 -8.24 -4.15 1.89
N LEU A 89 -8.07 -3.18 1.00
CA LEU A 89 -9.18 -2.48 0.35
C LEU A 89 -8.99 -2.48 -1.17
N SER A 90 -9.99 -3.01 -1.86
CA SER A 90 -10.06 -3.05 -3.31
C SER A 90 -11.53 -2.91 -3.74
N SER A 91 -11.79 -2.79 -5.04
CA SER A 91 -13.17 -2.75 -5.54
C SER A 91 -13.97 -4.02 -5.22
N ALA A 92 -13.31 -5.15 -4.93
CA ALA A 92 -13.96 -6.40 -4.52
C ALA A 92 -14.53 -6.37 -3.09
N TRP A 93 -14.15 -5.37 -2.28
CA TRP A 93 -14.70 -5.15 -0.93
C TRP A 93 -15.89 -4.19 -0.91
N LEU A 94 -16.20 -3.54 -2.04
CA LEU A 94 -17.28 -2.57 -2.15
C LEU A 94 -18.56 -3.24 -2.64
N GLY A 95 -19.70 -2.84 -2.08
CA GLY A 95 -21.01 -3.37 -2.43
C GLY A 95 -22.14 -2.43 -2.00
N SER A 96 -23.38 -2.89 -2.17
CA SER A 96 -24.59 -2.11 -1.83
C SER A 96 -25.11 -2.37 -0.40
N THR A 97 -24.43 -3.22 0.37
CA THR A 97 -24.82 -3.55 1.75
C THR A 97 -24.81 -2.29 2.62
N ALA A 98 -25.96 -1.97 3.23
CA ALA A 98 -26.07 -0.86 4.15
C ALA A 98 -25.29 -1.10 5.45
N ARG A 99 -24.87 -0.01 6.11
CA ARG A 99 -24.27 -0.07 7.45
C ARG A 99 -25.27 -0.68 8.44
N GLN A 100 -24.80 -1.60 9.28
CA GLN A 100 -25.66 -2.39 10.17
C GLN A 100 -25.93 -1.75 11.54
N ASP A 101 -25.11 -0.78 11.97
CA ASP A 101 -25.27 -0.02 13.22
C ASP A 101 -25.45 -0.89 14.49
N ASN A 102 -24.99 -2.13 14.45
CA ASN A 102 -25.23 -3.18 15.44
C ASN A 102 -23.98 -3.46 16.30
N PHE A 103 -23.53 -2.45 17.04
CA PHE A 103 -22.38 -2.60 17.95
C PHE A 103 -22.64 -3.75 18.95
N ALA A 104 -21.71 -4.70 19.02
CA ALA A 104 -21.82 -5.89 19.85
C ALA A 104 -20.44 -6.32 20.38
N ALA A 105 -20.46 -7.06 21.48
CA ALA A 105 -19.28 -7.73 22.02
C ALA A 105 -18.76 -8.79 21.05
N ASP A 106 -17.44 -8.92 20.97
CA ASP A 106 -16.80 -9.97 20.15
C ASP A 106 -16.87 -11.33 20.87
N ALA A 107 -17.66 -12.24 20.30
CA ALA A 107 -17.89 -13.57 20.84
C ALA A 107 -16.69 -14.54 20.67
N ASP A 108 -15.72 -14.21 19.81
CA ASP A 108 -14.54 -15.02 19.56
C ASP A 108 -13.39 -14.70 20.54
N LEU A 109 -13.54 -13.66 21.36
CA LEU A 109 -12.64 -13.45 22.49
C LEU A 109 -12.81 -14.58 23.53
N PRO A 110 -11.71 -15.06 24.15
CA PRO A 110 -11.79 -16.02 25.23
C PRO A 110 -12.81 -15.59 26.29
N SER A 111 -13.69 -16.51 26.70
CA SER A 111 -14.81 -16.21 27.62
C SER A 111 -14.37 -15.70 29.00
N SER A 112 -13.11 -15.93 29.38
CA SER A 112 -12.51 -15.39 30.60
C SER A 112 -12.04 -13.94 30.48
N TRP A 113 -12.05 -13.36 29.28
CA TRP A 113 -11.64 -11.98 29.02
C TRP A 113 -12.85 -11.05 29.07
N TYR A 114 -12.58 -9.80 29.45
CA TYR A 114 -13.57 -8.75 29.32
C TYR A 114 -13.91 -8.53 27.84
N GLN A 115 -15.21 -8.57 27.53
CA GLN A 115 -15.74 -8.25 26.22
C GLN A 115 -16.41 -6.89 26.28
N VAL A 116 -15.82 -5.91 25.60
CA VAL A 116 -16.35 -4.54 25.54
C VAL A 116 -17.73 -4.55 24.87
N LYS A 117 -18.69 -3.85 25.48
CA LYS A 117 -20.08 -3.74 25.04
C LYS A 117 -20.34 -2.37 24.43
N ALA A 118 -21.45 -2.25 23.71
CA ALA A 118 -21.86 -1.01 23.06
C ALA A 118 -22.12 0.16 24.03
N THR A 119 -22.37 -0.12 25.31
CA THR A 119 -22.76 0.85 26.34
C THR A 119 -21.63 1.21 27.31
N ASP A 120 -20.43 0.67 27.10
CA ASP A 120 -19.27 0.91 27.97
C ASP A 120 -18.57 2.24 27.65
#